data_AF-A0A1I1IVY8-F1
#
_entry.id   AF-A0A1I1IVY8-F1
#
_cell.length_a   1.000
_cell.length_b   1.000
_cell.length_c   1.000
_cell.angle_alpha   90.00
_cell.angle_beta   90.00
_cell.angle_gamma   90.00
#
_symmetry.space_group_name_H-M   'P 1'
#
loop_
_entity.id
_entity.type
_entity.pdbx_description
1 polymer ?
#
loop_
_entity_poly.entity_id
_entity_poly.type
_entity_poly.pdbx_seq_one_letter_code
_entity_poly.pdbx_strand_id
1 'polypeptide(L)' 'MPRFRNAYPPEFRRQMVELVRSGRTPEELALEFEPPAQSIANWVR' A
#
# COMPACT_ATOMS: atom_id res chain seq x y z
N MET A 1 3.00 24.25 -3.14
CA MET A 1 2.49 23.76 -1.84
C MET A 1 2.70 22.26 -1.77
N PRO A 2 3.35 21.69 -0.74
CA PRO A 2 3.38 20.25 -0.59
C PRO A 2 1.99 19.81 -0.13
N ARG A 3 1.22 19.20 -1.04
CA ARG A 3 0.04 18.43 -0.66
C ARG A 3 0.55 17.25 0.17
N PHE A 4 0.61 17.43 1.48
CA PHE A 4 0.70 16.32 2.41
C PHE A 4 -0.59 15.52 2.23
N ARG A 5 -0.59 14.59 1.26
CA ARG A 5 -1.54 13.48 1.27
C ARG A 5 -1.37 12.85 2.64
N ASN A 6 -2.44 12.83 3.44
CA ASN A 6 -2.44 12.21 4.76
C ASN A 6 -1.70 10.88 4.64
N ALA A 7 -0.59 10.78 5.37
CA ALA A 7 0.24 9.59 5.37
C ALA A 7 -0.67 8.43 5.77
N TYR A 8 -0.81 7.41 4.91
CA TYR A 8 -1.56 6.21 5.27
C TYR A 8 -1.11 5.73 6.65
N PRO A 9 -2.06 5.37 7.55
CA PRO A 9 -1.71 4.89 8.88
C PRO A 9 -0.66 3.78 8.81
N PRO A 10 0.32 3.74 9.72
CA PRO A 10 1.36 2.72 9.71
C PRO A 10 0.78 1.30 9.83
N GLU A 11 -0.35 1.14 10.52
CA GLU A 11 -1.09 -0.13 10.62
C GLU A 11 -1.60 -0.59 9.26
N PHE A 12 -2.18 0.33 8.49
CA PHE A 12 -2.69 0.03 7.15
C PHE A 12 -1.56 -0.35 6.19
N ARG A 13 -0.42 0.36 6.25
CA ARG A 13 0.76 -0.01 5.45
C ARG A 13 1.27 -1.40 5.80
N ARG A 14 1.32 -1.75 7.09
CA ARG A 14 1.73 -3.09 7.55
C ARG A 14 0.81 -4.17 7.02
N GLN A 15 -0.50 -3.96 7.09
CA GLN A 15 -1.48 -4.89 6.52
C GLN A 15 -1.26 -5.11 5.02
N MET A 16 -1.05 -4.05 4.24
CA MET A 16 -0.76 -4.17 2.80
C MET A 16 0.54 -4.93 2.54
N VAL A 17 1.59 -4.65 3.30
CA VAL A 17 2.88 -5.34 3.16
C VAL A 17 2.78 -6.82 3.55
N GLU A 18 2.03 -7.17 4.60
CA GLU A 18 1.77 -8.56 4.99
C GLU A 18 1.01 -9.32 3.91
N LEU A 19 -0.01 -8.69 3.31
CA LEU A 19 -0.75 -9.28 2.20
C LEU A 19 0.16 -9.53 0.99
N VAL A 20 1.02 -8.57 0.61
CA VAL A 20 1.98 -8.80 -0.48
C VAL A 20 2.96 -9.93 -0.15
N ARG A 21 3.47 -9.97 1.09
CA ARG A 21 4.36 -11.04 1.56
C ARG A 21 3.69 -12.41 1.62
N SER A 22 2.37 -12.46 1.80
CA SER A 22 1.58 -13.69 1.73
C SER A 22 1.40 -14.23 0.31
N GLY A 23 1.84 -13.47 -0.71
CA GLY A 23 1.77 -13.86 -2.12
C GLY A 23 0.76 -13.09 -2.96
N ARG A 24 0.07 -12.10 -2.39
CA ARG A 24 -0.80 -11.18 -3.17
C ARG A 24 0.05 -10.19 -3.95
N THR A 25 -0.43 -9.76 -5.11
CA THR A 25 0.27 -8.73 -5.88
C THR A 25 -0.16 -7.32 -5.44
N PRO A 26 0.73 -6.32 -5.49
CA PRO A 26 0.36 -4.92 -5.25
C PRO A 26 -0.76 -4.41 -6.18
N GLU A 27 -0.88 -4.99 -7.38
CA GLU A 27 -1.91 -4.65 -8.37
C GLU A 27 -3.29 -5.16 -7.93
N GLU A 28 -3.41 -6.40 -7.48
CA GLU A 28 -4.65 -6.92 -6.89
C GLU A 28 -5.07 -6.11 -5.66
N LEU A 29 -4.11 -5.74 -4.81
CA LEU A 29 -4.40 -4.91 -3.64
C LEU A 29 -4.81 -3.49 -4.04
N ALA A 30 -4.30 -2.93 -5.14
CA ALA A 30 -4.74 -1.63 -5.61
C ALA A 30 -6.13 -1.65 -6.29
N LEU A 31 -6.61 -2.82 -6.69
CA LEU A 31 -7.98 -3.01 -7.19
C LEU A 31 -8.97 -3.15 -6.02
N GLU A 32 -8.55 -3.80 -4.93
CA GLU A 32 -9.38 -4.02 -3.74
C GLU A 32 -9.32 -2.87 -2.73
N PHE A 33 -8.23 -2.10 -2.72
CA PHE A 33 -7.97 -1.04 -1.76
C PHE A 33 -7.70 0.30 -2.45
N GLU A 34 -7.92 1.39 -1.71
CA GLU A 34 -7.70 2.77 -2.17
C GLU A 34 -6.26 3.14 -2.61
N PRO A 35 -5.15 2.64 -1.98
CA PRO A 35 -3.81 3.01 -2.40
C PRO A 35 -3.43 2.42 -3.76
N PRO A 36 -2.73 3.19 -4.61
CA PRO A 36 -2.26 2.69 -5.89
C PRO A 36 -1.15 1.65 -5.70
N ALA A 37 -1.03 0.71 -6.64
CA ALA A 37 -0.09 -0.41 -6.60
C ALA A 37 1.36 0.05 -6.39
N GLN A 38 1.75 1.18 -6.99
CA GLN A 38 3.07 1.79 -6.78
C GLN A 38 3.32 2.18 -5.32
N SER A 39 2.33 2.72 -4.61
CA SER A 39 2.48 3.06 -3.19
C SER A 39 2.68 1.81 -2.35
N ILE A 40 1.92 0.75 -2.63
CA ILE A 40 2.03 -0.53 -1.95
C ILE A 40 3.40 -1.16 -2.21
N ALA A 41 3.84 -1.19 -3.47
CA ALA A 41 5.17 -1.69 -3.85
C ALA A 41 6.30 -0.91 -3.16
N ASN A 42 6.16 0.41 -3.02
CA ASN A 42 7.13 1.24 -2.29
C ASN A 42 7.18 0.96 -0.79
N TRP A 43 6.13 0.40 -0.18
CA TRP A 43 6.13 0.00 1.23
C TRP A 43 6.76 -1.38 1.46
N VAL A 44 6.75 -2.23 0.43
CA VAL A 44 7.31 -3.58 0.48
C VAL A 44 8.82 -3.56 0.23
N ARG A 45 9.30 -2.60 -0.57
CA ARG A 45 10.72 -2.36 -0.85
C ARG A 45 11.50 -2.01 0.41
#